data_AF-A0A933Y0W1-F1
#
_entry.id   AF-A0A933Y0W1-F1
#
_cell.length_a   1.000
_cell.length_b   1.000
_cell.length_c   1.000
_cell.angle_alpha   90.00
_cell.angle_beta   90.00
_cell.angle_gamma   90.00
#
_symmetry.space_group_name_H-M   'P 1'
#
loop_
_entity.id
_entity.type
_entity.pdbx_description
1 polymer ?
#
loop_
_entity_poly.entity_id
_entity_poly.type
_entity_poly.pdbx_seq_one_letter_code
_entity_poly.pdbx_strand_id
1 'polypeptide(L)'
;MSSSPSRDVTAWCLLALVVGVVQSSLDGAFATIGLTVAYIAFMFLVVEPLAERLIRRYDAAGLSQGALCFTTVGLLCSALATEFIGVHALFGAFLLGAMLPHDSRIVRELRERIEGIVLALLLPAFFAFTGMRTQIGLVSGLEQWLICGAIILVASLGKFGGSFATARATGLSWRDSAAIGVLMNTRGLMERIVLDIGLDLKVLSPTLFAMLVIMAVATTVATTPILDRLRVGDDRADGPELVPAKSRG
;
A
#
# COMPACT_ATOMS: atom_id res chain seq x y z
N MET A 1 -22.74 -12.36 0.64
CA MET A 1 -22.20 -11.13 1.27
C MET A 1 -20.68 -11.28 1.27
N SER A 2 -20.05 -11.04 0.12
CA SER A 2 -18.61 -11.20 -0.09
C SER A 2 -18.13 -9.96 -0.86
N SER A 3 -18.15 -8.81 -0.18
CA SER A 3 -17.37 -7.67 -0.64
C SER A 3 -15.91 -8.00 -0.34
N SER A 4 -15.31 -8.84 -1.17
CA SER A 4 -13.87 -9.10 -1.11
C SER A 4 -13.15 -7.74 -1.19
N PRO A 5 -12.03 -7.53 -0.47
CA PRO A 5 -11.20 -6.33 -0.57
C PRO A 5 -10.51 -6.31 -1.95
N SER A 6 -11.29 -6.08 -3.01
CA SER A 6 -10.97 -6.48 -4.37
C SER A 6 -10.10 -5.48 -5.12
N ARG A 7 -10.08 -4.20 -4.72
CA ARG A 7 -9.36 -3.17 -5.48
C ARG A 7 -7.86 -3.17 -5.23
N ASP A 8 -7.44 -3.23 -3.97
CA ASP A 8 -6.03 -3.24 -3.64
C ASP A 8 -5.41 -4.60 -3.99
N VAL A 9 -6.09 -5.70 -3.65
CA VAL A 9 -5.62 -7.05 -3.99
C VAL A 9 -5.41 -7.22 -5.48
N THR A 10 -6.32 -6.73 -6.32
CA THR A 10 -6.16 -6.80 -7.78
C THR A 10 -4.94 -6.02 -8.25
N ALA A 11 -4.71 -4.80 -7.74
CA ALA A 11 -3.53 -4.01 -8.10
C ALA A 11 -2.21 -4.70 -7.69
N TRP A 12 -2.18 -5.34 -6.50
CA TRP A 12 -1.04 -6.10 -6.02
C TRP A 12 -0.82 -7.40 -6.80
N CYS A 13 -1.89 -8.11 -7.18
CA CYS A 13 -1.80 -9.28 -8.05
C CYS A 13 -1.29 -8.91 -9.44
N LEU A 14 -1.75 -7.78 -10.02
CA LEU A 14 -1.24 -7.27 -11.28
C LEU A 14 0.24 -6.90 -11.19
N LEU A 15 0.65 -6.22 -10.13
CA LEU A 15 2.05 -5.88 -9.91
C LEU A 15 2.92 -7.14 -9.74
N ALA A 16 2.45 -8.13 -8.97
CA ALA A 16 3.14 -9.42 -8.81
C ALA A 16 3.35 -10.11 -10.17
N LEU A 17 2.32 -10.09 -11.02
CA LEU A 17 2.37 -10.65 -12.36
C LEU A 17 3.41 -9.91 -13.23
N VAL A 18 3.37 -8.57 -13.25
CA VAL A 18 4.35 -7.77 -14.01
C VAL A 18 5.77 -8.04 -13.52
N VAL A 19 5.98 -8.08 -12.20
CA VAL A 19 7.29 -8.39 -11.60
C VAL A 19 7.77 -9.79 -11.99
N GLY A 20 6.88 -10.79 -11.95
CA GLY A 20 7.20 -12.17 -12.36
C GLY A 20 7.61 -12.25 -13.83
N VAL A 21 6.93 -11.51 -14.71
CA VAL A 21 7.28 -11.42 -16.13
C VAL A 21 8.65 -10.78 -16.32
N VAL A 22 8.91 -9.65 -15.66
CA VAL A 22 10.17 -8.89 -15.81
C VAL A 22 11.39 -9.68 -15.32
N GLN A 23 11.25 -10.48 -14.27
CA GLN A 23 12.36 -11.28 -13.73
C GLN A 23 12.66 -12.54 -14.55
N SER A 24 11.70 -13.02 -15.31
CA SER A 24 11.86 -14.27 -16.03
C SER A 24 12.69 -14.11 -17.30
N SER A 25 13.70 -14.97 -17.47
CA SER A 25 14.38 -15.14 -18.76
C SER A 25 13.41 -15.74 -19.78
N LEU A 26 13.57 -15.48 -21.08
CA LEU A 26 12.63 -15.92 -22.13
C LEU A 26 12.31 -17.42 -22.06
N ASP A 27 13.26 -18.25 -21.64
CA ASP A 27 13.10 -19.70 -21.52
C ASP A 27 12.34 -20.14 -20.23
N GLY A 28 12.29 -19.29 -19.20
CA GLY A 28 11.65 -19.57 -17.90
C GLY A 28 10.34 -18.82 -17.66
N ALA A 29 10.00 -17.85 -18.51
CA ALA A 29 8.85 -16.96 -18.33
C ALA A 29 7.51 -17.70 -18.22
N PHE A 30 7.27 -18.66 -19.11
CA PHE A 30 6.02 -19.42 -19.08
C PHE A 30 5.88 -20.27 -17.80
N ALA A 31 6.99 -20.80 -17.28
CA ALA A 31 7.00 -21.57 -16.04
C ALA A 31 6.72 -20.67 -14.83
N THR A 32 7.39 -19.52 -14.71
CA THR A 32 7.16 -18.56 -13.62
C THR A 32 5.73 -18.01 -13.64
N ILE A 33 5.21 -17.64 -14.81
CA ILE A 33 3.82 -17.16 -14.94
C ILE A 33 2.84 -18.26 -14.55
N GLY A 34 3.02 -19.49 -15.08
CA GLY A 34 2.17 -20.63 -14.76
C GLY A 34 2.17 -20.97 -13.28
N LEU A 35 3.34 -20.97 -12.64
CA LEU A 35 3.50 -21.26 -11.22
C LEU A 35 2.94 -20.13 -10.34
N THR A 36 3.06 -18.87 -10.77
CA THR A 36 2.44 -17.71 -10.11
C THR A 36 0.92 -17.80 -10.15
N VAL A 37 0.34 -18.10 -11.32
CA VAL A 37 -1.11 -18.28 -11.48
C VAL A 37 -1.60 -19.47 -10.64
N ALA A 38 -0.87 -20.60 -10.66
CA ALA A 38 -1.19 -21.75 -9.85
C ALA A 38 -1.12 -21.46 -8.34
N TYR A 39 -0.11 -20.71 -7.89
CA TYR A 39 0.01 -20.27 -6.50
C TYR A 39 -1.13 -19.33 -6.09
N ILE A 40 -1.46 -18.34 -6.91
CA ILE A 40 -2.60 -17.44 -6.66
C ILE A 40 -3.90 -18.26 -6.57
N ALA A 41 -4.14 -19.17 -7.53
CA ALA A 41 -5.31 -20.04 -7.53
C ALA A 41 -5.36 -20.92 -6.28
N PHE A 42 -4.23 -21.50 -5.86
CA PHE A 42 -4.13 -22.29 -4.63
C PHE A 42 -4.48 -21.45 -3.38
N MET A 43 -4.00 -20.21 -3.31
CA MET A 43 -4.29 -19.30 -2.20
C MET A 43 -5.80 -19.01 -2.08
N PHE A 44 -6.48 -18.72 -3.20
CA PHE A 44 -7.92 -18.46 -3.21
C PHE A 44 -8.76 -19.74 -3.01
N LEU A 45 -8.39 -20.86 -3.65
CA LEU A 45 -9.21 -22.07 -3.65
C LEU A 45 -9.02 -22.95 -2.41
N VAL A 46 -7.86 -22.87 -1.76
CA VAL A 46 -7.49 -23.73 -0.63
C VAL A 46 -7.24 -22.93 0.63
N VAL A 47 -6.35 -21.94 0.56
CA VAL A 47 -5.87 -21.23 1.77
C VAL A 47 -6.95 -20.32 2.34
N GLU A 48 -7.64 -19.52 1.52
CA GLU A 48 -8.75 -18.66 1.94
C GLU A 48 -9.88 -19.44 2.65
N PRO A 49 -10.49 -20.48 2.04
CA PRO A 49 -11.57 -21.21 2.72
C PRO A 49 -11.07 -21.97 3.95
N LEU A 50 -9.81 -22.43 3.95
CA LEU A 50 -9.23 -23.08 5.13
C LEU A 50 -9.00 -22.07 6.26
N ALA A 51 -8.43 -20.90 5.96
CA ALA A 51 -8.20 -19.83 6.90
C ALA A 51 -9.53 -19.37 7.52
N GLU A 52 -10.56 -19.15 6.70
CA GLU A 52 -11.88 -18.81 7.21
C GLU A 52 -12.47 -19.90 8.12
N ARG A 53 -12.37 -21.18 7.72
CA ARG A 53 -12.88 -22.30 8.53
C ARG A 53 -12.15 -22.43 9.85
N LEU A 54 -10.83 -22.31 9.85
CA LEU A 54 -10.01 -22.38 11.06
C LEU A 54 -10.31 -21.19 11.97
N ILE A 55 -10.29 -19.98 11.43
CA ILE A 55 -10.52 -18.76 12.21
C ILE A 55 -11.93 -18.76 12.80
N ARG A 56 -12.97 -19.09 12.05
CA ARG A 56 -14.34 -19.21 12.60
C ARG A 56 -14.47 -20.26 13.71
N ARG A 57 -13.70 -21.36 13.66
CA ARG A 57 -13.70 -22.39 14.72
C ARG A 57 -13.03 -21.91 16.00
N TYR A 58 -11.98 -21.11 15.88
CA TYR A 58 -11.21 -20.62 17.02
C TYR A 58 -11.65 -19.24 17.50
N ASP A 59 -12.51 -18.51 16.76
CA ASP A 59 -12.96 -17.15 17.10
C ASP A 59 -13.67 -17.11 18.47
N ALA A 60 -14.35 -18.20 18.84
CA ALA A 60 -15.01 -18.35 20.14
C ALA A 60 -14.02 -18.59 21.30
N ALA A 61 -12.82 -19.09 21.04
CA ALA A 61 -11.84 -19.48 22.05
C ALA A 61 -10.81 -18.37 22.39
N GLY A 62 -10.82 -17.26 21.64
CA GLY A 62 -9.85 -16.17 21.77
C GLY A 62 -8.49 -16.47 21.12
N LEU A 63 -7.61 -15.46 21.09
CA LEU A 63 -6.29 -15.59 20.47
C LEU A 63 -5.36 -16.48 21.31
N SER A 64 -5.13 -17.71 20.87
CA SER A 64 -4.07 -18.54 21.44
C SER A 64 -2.70 -18.10 20.91
N GLN A 65 -1.64 -18.24 21.72
CA GLN A 65 -0.26 -18.05 21.26
C GLN A 65 0.07 -18.94 20.04
N GLY A 66 -0.62 -20.08 19.91
CA GLY A 66 -0.53 -20.96 18.74
C GLY A 66 -1.09 -20.33 17.46
N ALA A 67 -2.18 -19.55 17.52
CA ALA A 67 -2.75 -18.87 16.35
C ALA A 67 -1.83 -17.77 15.81
N LEU A 68 -1.19 -17.03 16.72
CA LEU A 68 -0.13 -16.06 16.40
C LEU A 68 1.05 -16.75 15.70
N CYS A 69 1.55 -17.83 16.29
CA CYS A 69 2.65 -18.61 15.71
C CYS A 69 2.28 -19.15 14.33
N PHE A 70 1.10 -19.78 14.20
CA PHE A 70 0.63 -20.34 12.94
C PHE A 70 0.47 -19.27 11.85
N THR A 71 -0.06 -18.10 12.19
CA THR A 71 -0.24 -17.01 11.21
C THR A 71 1.11 -16.44 10.77
N THR A 72 2.05 -16.23 11.69
CA THR A 72 3.40 -15.75 11.37
C THR A 72 4.17 -16.78 10.54
N VAL A 73 4.12 -18.05 10.89
CA VAL A 73 4.74 -19.13 10.10
C VAL A 73 4.10 -19.22 8.73
N GLY A 74 2.77 -19.16 8.64
CA GLY A 74 2.06 -19.12 7.37
C GLY A 74 2.52 -17.95 6.50
N LEU A 75 2.68 -16.76 7.08
CA LEU A 75 3.16 -15.57 6.39
C LEU A 75 4.57 -15.76 5.83
N LEU A 76 5.48 -16.31 6.63
CA LEU A 76 6.86 -16.59 6.21
C LEU A 76 6.89 -17.68 5.12
N CYS A 77 6.12 -18.75 5.26
CA CYS A 77 6.00 -19.79 4.24
C CYS A 77 5.43 -19.23 2.93
N SER A 78 4.43 -18.36 3.01
CA SER A 78 3.82 -17.71 1.86
C SER A 78 4.82 -16.80 1.14
N ALA A 79 5.56 -16.00 1.89
CA ALA A 79 6.61 -15.12 1.38
C ALA A 79 7.72 -15.94 0.68
N LEU A 80 8.21 -16.98 1.34
CA LEU A 80 9.25 -17.87 0.81
C LEU A 80 8.79 -18.63 -0.44
N ALA A 81 7.52 -19.09 -0.47
CA ALA A 81 6.95 -19.73 -1.64
C ALA A 81 6.96 -18.80 -2.86
N THR A 82 6.55 -17.53 -2.69
CA THR A 82 6.62 -16.56 -3.79
C THR A 82 8.05 -16.26 -4.25
N GLU A 83 9.01 -16.21 -3.31
CA GLU A 83 10.41 -16.02 -3.64
C GLU A 83 10.98 -17.18 -4.47
N PHE A 84 10.64 -18.42 -4.13
CA PHE A 84 11.03 -19.60 -4.93
C PHE A 84 10.42 -19.63 -6.33
N ILE A 85 9.24 -19.04 -6.50
CA ILE A 85 8.59 -18.90 -7.82
C ILE A 85 9.34 -17.88 -8.71
N GLY A 86 10.17 -17.01 -8.12
CA GLY A 86 10.80 -15.88 -8.80
C GLY A 86 9.97 -14.59 -8.73
N VAL A 87 9.04 -14.51 -7.76
CA VAL A 87 8.25 -13.32 -7.45
C VAL A 87 8.73 -12.74 -6.12
N HIS A 88 8.60 -11.43 -5.93
CA HIS A 88 9.07 -10.79 -4.70
C HIS A 88 8.31 -11.31 -3.46
N ALA A 89 9.03 -11.65 -2.38
CA ALA A 89 8.48 -12.29 -1.17
C ALA A 89 7.32 -11.52 -0.52
N LEU A 90 7.32 -10.18 -0.68
CA LEU A 90 6.26 -9.30 -0.18
C LEU A 90 4.86 -9.68 -0.73
N PHE A 91 4.77 -10.14 -1.98
CA PHE A 91 3.49 -10.50 -2.58
C PHE A 91 2.86 -11.71 -1.90
N GLY A 92 3.66 -12.72 -1.52
CA GLY A 92 3.15 -13.89 -0.79
C GLY A 92 2.66 -13.53 0.61
N ALA A 93 3.41 -12.69 1.32
CA ALA A 93 3.00 -12.19 2.63
C ALA A 93 1.71 -11.36 2.55
N PHE A 94 1.63 -10.44 1.57
CA PHE A 94 0.45 -9.61 1.33
C PHE A 94 -0.77 -10.45 0.95
N LEU A 95 -0.63 -11.41 0.04
CA LEU A 95 -1.73 -12.25 -0.42
C LEU A 95 -2.31 -13.06 0.74
N LEU A 96 -1.46 -13.66 1.59
CA LEU A 96 -1.95 -14.35 2.78
C LEU A 96 -2.71 -13.42 3.72
N GLY A 97 -2.18 -12.23 3.99
CA GLY A 97 -2.84 -11.23 4.83
C GLY A 97 -4.20 -10.81 4.28
N ALA A 98 -4.30 -10.64 2.96
CA ALA A 98 -5.54 -10.30 2.27
C ALA A 98 -6.63 -11.40 2.37
N MET A 99 -6.22 -12.67 2.46
CA MET A 99 -7.13 -13.80 2.62
C MET A 99 -7.63 -14.00 4.07
N LEU A 100 -7.06 -13.27 5.04
CA LEU A 100 -7.53 -13.36 6.43
C LEU A 100 -8.88 -12.61 6.58
N PRO A 101 -9.87 -13.18 7.30
CA PRO A 101 -11.14 -12.52 7.56
C PRO A 101 -10.95 -11.35 8.54
N HIS A 102 -10.95 -10.13 8.00
CA HIS A 102 -10.60 -8.90 8.73
C HIS A 102 -11.54 -8.58 9.89
N ASP A 103 -12.79 -9.02 9.81
CA ASP A 103 -13.82 -8.83 10.85
C ASP A 103 -13.68 -9.80 12.03
N SER A 104 -12.82 -10.81 11.94
CA SER A 104 -12.63 -11.78 13.01
C SER A 104 -11.88 -11.19 14.21
N ARG A 105 -12.22 -11.67 15.42
CA ARG A 105 -11.56 -11.19 16.66
C ARG A 105 -10.08 -11.52 16.66
N ILE A 106 -9.73 -12.71 16.15
CA ILE A 106 -8.35 -13.20 16.02
C ILE A 106 -7.48 -12.25 15.17
N VAL A 107 -7.97 -11.85 13.99
CA VAL A 107 -7.20 -10.99 13.07
C VAL A 107 -7.04 -9.58 13.66
N ARG A 108 -8.06 -9.06 14.35
CA ARG A 108 -7.96 -7.78 15.05
C ARG A 108 -6.92 -7.81 16.17
N GLU A 109 -6.94 -8.84 17.01
CA GLU A 109 -5.97 -8.95 18.12
C GLU A 109 -4.53 -9.18 17.59
N LEU A 110 -4.38 -9.94 16.51
CA LEU A 110 -3.11 -10.08 15.80
C LEU A 110 -2.60 -8.73 15.29
N ARG A 111 -3.47 -7.94 14.64
CA ARG A 111 -3.16 -6.59 14.15
C ARG A 111 -2.69 -5.70 15.29
N GLU A 112 -3.43 -5.63 16.39
CA GLU A 112 -3.09 -4.77 17.55
C GLU A 112 -1.71 -5.13 18.14
N ARG A 113 -1.39 -6.43 18.25
CA ARG A 113 -0.09 -6.89 18.77
C ARG A 113 1.09 -6.57 17.86
N ILE A 114 0.87 -6.62 16.55
CA ILE A 114 1.93 -6.37 15.55
C ILE A 114 2.05 -4.86 15.24
N GLU A 115 0.96 -4.11 15.29
CA GLU A 115 0.90 -2.68 14.93
C GLU A 115 1.88 -1.83 15.74
N GLY A 116 1.99 -2.08 17.05
CA GLY A 116 2.97 -1.38 17.89
C GLY A 116 4.41 -1.58 17.43
N ILE A 117 4.79 -2.81 17.09
CA ILE A 117 6.14 -3.14 16.60
C ILE A 117 6.37 -2.57 15.20
N VAL A 118 5.35 -2.64 14.33
CA VAL A 118 5.42 -2.09 12.98
C VAL A 118 5.64 -0.58 13.02
N LEU A 119 4.83 0.14 13.79
CA LEU A 119 4.88 1.60 13.85
C LEU A 119 6.11 2.13 14.59
N ALA A 120 6.53 1.47 15.67
CA ALA A 120 7.66 1.94 16.48
C ALA A 120 9.03 1.56 15.91
N LEU A 121 9.14 0.42 15.20
CA LEU A 121 10.42 -0.12 14.75
C LEU A 121 10.50 -0.31 13.23
N LEU A 122 9.60 -1.11 12.65
CA LEU A 122 9.75 -1.53 11.25
C LEU A 122 9.53 -0.39 10.26
N LEU A 123 8.55 0.48 10.52
CA LEU A 123 8.23 1.61 9.65
C LEU A 123 9.33 2.68 9.66
N PRO A 124 9.85 3.15 10.81
CA PRO A 124 11.01 4.04 10.83
C PRO A 124 12.25 3.41 10.20
N ALA A 125 12.52 2.12 10.46
CA ALA A 125 13.65 1.42 9.87
C ALA A 125 13.53 1.31 8.35
N PHE A 126 12.33 1.02 7.83
CA PHE A 126 12.04 1.02 6.41
C PHE A 126 12.40 2.38 5.79
N PHE A 127 11.85 3.48 6.31
CA PHE A 127 12.15 4.82 5.78
C PHE A 127 13.64 5.19 5.89
N ALA A 128 14.33 4.80 6.96
CA ALA A 128 15.75 5.04 7.11
C ALA A 128 16.58 4.28 6.06
N PHE A 129 16.32 2.99 5.87
CA PHE A 129 17.01 2.16 4.88
C PHE A 129 16.81 2.68 3.45
N THR A 130 15.56 2.94 3.14
CA THR A 130 15.10 3.47 1.89
C THR A 130 15.68 4.88 1.62
N GLY A 131 15.86 5.71 2.66
CA GLY A 131 16.59 6.97 2.60
C GLY A 131 18.09 6.79 2.31
N MET A 132 18.76 5.85 2.99
CA MET A 132 20.18 5.54 2.76
C MET A 132 20.46 5.05 1.33
N ARG A 133 19.53 4.31 0.73
CA ARG A 133 19.62 3.88 -0.68
C ARG A 133 19.44 5.03 -1.67
N THR A 134 18.86 6.15 -1.24
CA THR A 134 18.56 7.30 -2.10
C THR A 134 19.81 8.16 -2.29
N GLN A 135 20.52 7.95 -3.39
CA GLN A 135 21.70 8.74 -3.73
C GLN A 135 21.31 10.03 -4.46
N ILE A 136 20.92 11.06 -3.70
CA ILE A 136 20.52 12.37 -4.25
C ILE A 136 21.64 12.99 -5.10
N GLY A 137 22.91 12.71 -4.74
CA GLY A 137 24.08 13.17 -5.49
C GLY A 137 24.17 12.63 -6.93
N LEU A 138 23.40 11.61 -7.30
CA LEU A 138 23.30 11.15 -8.69
C LEU A 138 22.53 12.11 -9.59
N VAL A 139 21.62 12.91 -9.01
CA VAL A 139 20.86 13.94 -9.73
C VAL A 139 21.76 15.17 -9.85
N SER A 140 22.60 15.17 -10.87
CA SER A 140 23.63 16.18 -11.11
C SER A 140 23.38 16.92 -12.42
N GLY A 141 23.57 18.24 -12.38
CA GLY A 141 23.36 19.13 -13.51
C GLY A 141 21.92 19.62 -13.67
N LEU A 142 21.78 20.75 -14.37
CA LEU A 142 20.50 21.45 -14.57
C LEU A 142 19.48 20.59 -15.33
N GLU A 143 19.94 19.83 -16.32
CA GLU A 143 19.08 18.98 -17.16
C GLU A 143 18.36 17.89 -16.34
N GLN A 144 19.07 17.20 -15.45
CA GLN A 144 18.48 16.16 -14.61
C GLN A 144 17.49 16.73 -13.60
N TRP A 145 17.77 17.93 -13.06
CA TRP A 145 16.81 18.65 -12.21
C TRP A 145 15.57 19.11 -12.97
N LEU A 146 15.70 19.52 -14.25
CA LEU A 146 14.56 19.83 -15.10
C LEU A 146 13.70 18.60 -15.38
N ILE A 147 14.33 17.45 -15.66
CA ILE A 147 13.62 16.17 -15.83
C ILE A 147 12.90 15.78 -14.53
N CYS A 148 13.57 15.90 -13.39
CA CYS A 148 12.97 15.66 -12.07
C CYS A 148 11.75 16.56 -11.85
N GLY A 149 11.89 17.86 -12.13
CA GLY A 149 10.79 18.82 -12.05
C GLY A 149 9.62 18.48 -12.99
N ALA A 150 9.90 18.05 -14.22
CA ALA A 150 8.89 17.61 -15.17
C ALA A 150 8.16 16.35 -14.67
N ILE A 151 8.88 15.37 -14.12
CA ILE A 151 8.28 14.17 -13.51
C ILE A 151 7.35 14.56 -12.37
N ILE A 152 7.80 15.44 -11.46
CA ILE A 152 6.97 15.95 -10.36
C ILE A 152 5.70 16.59 -10.89
N LEU A 153 5.83 17.48 -11.88
CA LEU A 153 4.71 18.23 -12.43
C LEU A 153 3.69 17.31 -13.13
N VAL A 154 4.14 16.42 -14.02
CA VAL A 154 3.26 15.49 -14.74
C VAL A 154 2.59 14.52 -13.78
N ALA A 155 3.34 13.93 -12.83
CA ALA A 155 2.77 13.01 -11.85
C ALA A 155 1.75 13.71 -10.96
N SER A 156 2.05 14.94 -10.51
CA SER A 156 1.18 15.71 -9.62
C SER A 156 -0.10 16.14 -10.32
N LEU A 157 0.01 16.70 -11.53
CA LEU A 157 -1.15 17.14 -12.31
C LEU A 157 -2.00 15.97 -12.79
N GLY A 158 -1.41 14.84 -13.16
CA GLY A 158 -2.16 13.65 -13.57
C GLY A 158 -3.03 13.12 -12.43
N LYS A 159 -2.46 12.95 -11.23
CA LYS A 159 -3.19 12.48 -10.05
C LYS A 159 -4.18 13.51 -9.52
N PHE A 160 -3.75 14.77 -9.40
CA PHE A 160 -4.62 15.87 -8.97
C PHE A 160 -5.80 16.02 -9.93
N GLY A 161 -5.52 16.14 -11.23
CA GLY A 161 -6.54 16.38 -12.25
C GLY A 161 -7.56 15.24 -12.34
N GLY A 162 -7.10 13.98 -12.35
CA GLY A 162 -7.99 12.83 -12.43
C GLY A 162 -8.92 12.71 -11.22
N SER A 163 -8.38 12.86 -10.01
CA SER A 163 -9.17 12.79 -8.78
C SER A 163 -10.05 14.01 -8.57
N PHE A 164 -9.57 15.21 -8.90
CA PHE A 164 -10.34 16.44 -8.90
C PHE A 164 -11.53 16.35 -9.86
N ALA A 165 -11.31 15.94 -11.10
CA ALA A 165 -12.36 15.82 -12.11
C ALA A 165 -13.42 14.79 -11.69
N THR A 166 -12.99 13.66 -11.14
CA THR A 166 -13.90 12.62 -10.62
C THR A 166 -14.71 13.14 -9.44
N ALA A 167 -14.08 13.82 -8.47
CA ALA A 167 -14.76 14.42 -7.32
C ALA A 167 -15.80 15.47 -7.75
N ARG A 168 -15.46 16.28 -8.76
CA ARG A 168 -16.41 17.25 -9.34
C ARG A 168 -17.57 16.56 -10.05
N ALA A 169 -17.31 15.48 -10.77
CA ALA A 169 -18.34 14.69 -11.45
C ALA A 169 -19.30 14.02 -10.45
N THR A 170 -18.84 13.71 -9.23
CA THR A 170 -19.68 13.19 -8.14
C THR A 170 -20.41 14.27 -7.34
N GLY A 171 -20.31 15.55 -7.75
CA GLY A 171 -21.07 16.66 -7.16
C GLY A 171 -20.40 17.37 -5.98
N LEU A 172 -19.14 17.07 -5.67
CA LEU A 172 -18.41 17.75 -4.59
C LEU A 172 -18.08 19.21 -4.94
N SER A 173 -17.96 20.06 -3.93
CA SER A 173 -17.58 21.46 -4.11
C SER A 173 -16.18 21.58 -4.73
N TRP A 174 -15.85 22.75 -5.30
CA TRP A 174 -14.52 23.02 -5.83
C TRP A 174 -13.42 22.85 -4.78
N ARG A 175 -13.70 23.25 -3.53
CA ARG A 175 -12.75 23.13 -2.41
C ARG A 175 -12.55 21.68 -2.00
N ASP A 176 -13.64 20.92 -1.86
CA ASP A 176 -13.56 19.50 -1.48
C ASP A 176 -12.89 18.66 -2.57
N SER A 177 -13.20 18.97 -3.83
CA SER A 177 -12.56 18.32 -4.98
C SER A 177 -11.07 18.63 -5.04
N ALA A 178 -10.67 19.88 -4.75
CA ALA A 178 -9.26 20.27 -4.65
C ALA A 178 -8.58 19.59 -3.46
N ALA A 179 -9.24 19.51 -2.31
CA ALA A 179 -8.73 18.80 -1.14
C ALA A 179 -8.48 17.31 -1.43
N ILE A 180 -9.43 16.63 -2.10
CA ILE A 180 -9.24 15.25 -2.56
C ILE A 180 -8.06 15.16 -3.54
N GLY A 181 -7.98 16.09 -4.49
CA GLY A 181 -6.87 16.15 -5.44
C GLY A 181 -5.50 16.27 -4.79
N VAL A 182 -5.39 17.11 -3.76
CA VAL A 182 -4.15 17.28 -2.97
C VAL A 182 -3.87 16.01 -2.15
N LEU A 183 -4.88 15.44 -1.49
CA LEU A 183 -4.72 14.21 -0.70
C LEU A 183 -4.25 13.02 -1.54
N MET A 184 -4.68 12.91 -2.79
CA MET A 184 -4.23 11.86 -3.72
C MET A 184 -2.76 12.00 -4.16
N ASN A 185 -2.13 13.15 -3.92
CA ASN A 185 -0.71 13.38 -4.19
C ASN A 185 0.21 13.00 -3.03
N THR A 186 -0.35 12.74 -1.84
CA THR A 186 0.43 12.14 -0.76
C THR A 186 0.97 10.80 -1.23
N ARG A 187 2.28 10.59 -1.07
CA ARG A 187 2.89 9.31 -1.39
C ARG A 187 2.83 8.43 -0.16
N GLY A 188 2.20 7.27 -0.31
CA GLY A 188 2.04 6.30 0.76
C GLY A 188 3.24 5.37 0.91
N LEU A 189 3.24 4.60 2.01
CA LEU A 189 4.16 3.48 2.22
C LEU A 189 4.21 2.54 1.01
N MET A 190 3.03 2.20 0.50
CA MET A 190 2.87 1.25 -0.60
C MET A 190 3.63 1.65 -1.86
N GLU A 191 3.59 2.93 -2.22
CA GLU A 191 4.26 3.41 -3.42
C GLU A 191 5.78 3.42 -3.25
N ARG A 192 6.27 3.69 -2.04
CA ARG A 192 7.70 3.61 -1.74
C ARG A 192 8.21 2.17 -1.86
N ILE A 193 7.42 1.20 -1.40
CA ILE A 193 7.71 -0.23 -1.56
C ILE A 193 7.84 -0.60 -3.04
N VAL A 194 6.90 -0.15 -3.89
CA VAL A 194 6.96 -0.43 -5.33
C VAL A 194 8.21 0.16 -5.98
N LEU A 195 8.64 1.36 -5.57
CA LEU A 195 9.90 1.94 -6.04
C LEU A 195 11.12 1.13 -5.63
N ASP A 196 11.16 0.63 -4.39
CA ASP A 196 12.26 -0.19 -3.89
C ASP A 196 12.33 -1.52 -4.65
N ILE A 197 11.18 -2.18 -4.88
CA ILE A 197 11.09 -3.37 -5.73
C ILE A 197 11.58 -3.05 -7.15
N GLY A 198 11.11 -1.96 -7.76
CA GLY A 198 11.53 -1.57 -9.11
C GLY A 198 13.04 -1.31 -9.23
N LEU A 199 13.67 -0.79 -8.18
CA LEU A 199 15.12 -0.62 -8.11
C LEU A 199 15.84 -1.97 -7.94
N ASP A 200 15.35 -2.86 -7.07
CA ASP A 200 15.93 -4.18 -6.84
C ASP A 200 15.92 -5.04 -8.11
N LEU A 201 14.83 -4.92 -8.88
CA LEU A 201 14.66 -5.58 -10.18
C LEU A 201 15.44 -4.91 -11.31
N LYS A 202 16.18 -3.82 -11.02
CA LYS A 202 16.92 -3.00 -11.99
C LYS A 202 16.06 -2.42 -13.12
N VAL A 203 14.74 -2.36 -12.93
CA VAL A 203 13.80 -1.69 -13.83
C VAL A 203 13.98 -0.18 -13.74
N LEU A 204 14.27 0.32 -12.54
CA LEU A 204 14.59 1.71 -12.28
C LEU A 204 16.09 1.89 -12.15
N SER A 205 16.65 2.88 -12.85
CA SER A 205 18.03 3.31 -12.60
C SER A 205 18.12 3.99 -11.23
N PRO A 206 19.29 3.95 -10.56
CA PRO A 206 19.49 4.66 -9.29
C PRO A 206 19.16 6.15 -9.36
N THR A 207 19.42 6.80 -10.50
CA THR A 207 19.08 8.20 -10.76
C THR A 207 17.56 8.41 -10.82
N LEU A 208 16.82 7.59 -11.59
CA LEU A 208 15.36 7.69 -11.68
C LEU A 208 14.70 7.39 -10.34
N PHE A 209 15.21 6.40 -9.61
CA PHE A 209 14.78 6.12 -8.25
C PHE A 209 14.95 7.35 -7.36
N ALA A 210 16.14 7.98 -7.35
CA ALA A 210 16.37 9.19 -6.56
C ALA A 210 15.39 10.32 -6.91
N MET A 211 15.13 10.56 -8.20
CA MET A 211 14.14 11.54 -8.66
C MET A 211 12.72 11.23 -8.16
N LEU A 212 12.28 9.98 -8.24
CA LEU A 212 10.94 9.55 -7.80
C LEU A 212 10.78 9.66 -6.28
N VAL A 213 11.86 9.46 -5.52
CA VAL A 213 11.87 9.63 -4.06
C VAL A 213 11.82 11.10 -3.67
N ILE A 214 12.61 11.95 -4.33
CA ILE A 214 12.56 13.41 -4.13
C ILE A 214 11.16 13.92 -4.43
N MET A 215 10.57 13.49 -5.54
CA MET A 215 9.18 13.81 -5.88
C MET A 215 8.22 13.38 -4.76
N ALA A 216 8.33 12.15 -4.27
CA ALA A 216 7.44 11.62 -3.25
C ALA A 216 7.51 12.40 -1.93
N VAL A 217 8.72 12.73 -1.48
CA VAL A 217 8.92 13.52 -0.26
C VAL A 217 8.41 14.94 -0.47
N ALA A 218 8.74 15.57 -1.60
CA ALA A 218 8.35 16.94 -1.91
C ALA A 218 6.82 17.10 -1.97
N THR A 219 6.10 16.22 -2.68
CA THR A 219 4.63 16.30 -2.77
C THR A 219 3.96 16.02 -1.43
N THR A 220 4.50 15.09 -0.63
CA THR A 220 3.95 14.75 0.68
C THR A 220 4.13 15.89 1.69
N VAL A 221 5.31 16.49 1.75
CA VAL A 221 5.57 17.67 2.60
C VAL A 221 4.73 18.86 2.15
N ALA A 222 4.52 19.04 0.85
CA ALA A 222 3.68 20.11 0.31
C ALA A 222 2.17 19.91 0.59
N THR A 223 1.71 18.68 0.78
CA THR A 223 0.27 18.38 0.92
C THR A 223 -0.33 19.05 2.16
N THR A 224 0.26 18.88 3.34
CA THR A 224 -0.25 19.46 4.60
C THR A 224 -0.47 20.97 4.52
N PRO A 225 0.52 21.82 4.17
CA PRO A 225 0.32 23.26 4.12
C PRO A 225 -0.63 23.71 3.00
N ILE A 226 -0.78 22.95 1.92
CA ILE A 226 -1.76 23.25 0.86
C ILE A 226 -3.17 22.94 1.36
N LEU A 227 -3.35 21.79 2.02
CA LEU A 227 -4.64 21.38 2.55
C LEU A 227 -5.12 22.34 3.64
N ASP A 228 -4.23 22.76 4.54
CA ASP A 228 -4.56 23.76 5.57
C ASP A 228 -5.04 25.06 4.93
N ARG A 229 -4.35 25.57 3.90
CA ARG A 229 -4.80 26.78 3.18
C ARG A 229 -6.14 26.62 2.48
N LEU A 230 -6.48 25.42 2.02
CA LEU A 230 -7.79 25.13 1.42
C LEU A 230 -8.90 25.02 2.47
N ARG A 231 -8.57 24.59 3.70
CA ARG A 231 -9.51 24.36 4.82
C ARG A 231 -9.67 25.54 5.79
N VAL A 232 -8.75 26.50 5.83
CA VAL A 232 -8.78 27.72 6.65
C VAL A 232 -10.02 28.63 6.38
N GLY A 233 -10.91 28.24 5.47
CA GLY A 233 -12.23 28.85 5.28
C GLY A 233 -13.40 28.24 6.08
N ASP A 234 -13.22 27.12 6.80
CA ASP A 234 -14.34 26.32 7.36
C ASP A 234 -14.35 26.20 8.90
N ASP A 235 -13.25 26.47 9.60
CA ASP A 235 -13.17 26.39 11.08
C ASP A 235 -13.95 27.49 11.85
N ARG A 236 -14.88 28.20 11.18
CA ARG A 236 -15.86 29.08 11.82
C ARG A 236 -17.29 28.56 11.79
N ALA A 237 -17.56 27.41 11.17
CA ALA A 237 -18.88 26.81 11.12
C ALA A 237 -18.76 25.29 11.28
N ASP A 238 -18.58 24.86 12.53
CA ASP A 238 -19.05 23.59 13.11
C ASP A 238 -18.12 23.18 14.27
N GLY A 239 -18.26 23.91 15.39
CA GLY A 239 -17.90 23.34 16.69
C GLY A 239 -18.80 22.13 16.99
N PRO A 240 -18.35 21.15 17.77
CA PRO A 240 -19.12 19.93 18.01
C PRO A 240 -20.49 20.29 18.61
N GLU A 241 -21.55 20.10 17.83
CA GLU A 241 -22.92 20.21 18.30
C GLU A 241 -23.16 19.07 19.30
N LEU A 242 -23.08 19.41 20.59
CA LEU A 242 -23.47 18.53 21.68
C LEU A 242 -24.93 18.15 21.48
N VAL A 243 -25.17 16.92 21.03
CA VAL A 243 -26.50 16.31 20.98
C VAL A 243 -27.15 16.46 22.38
N PRO A 244 -28.28 17.19 22.52
CA PRO A 244 -28.89 17.36 23.83
C PRO A 244 -29.43 16.02 24.30
N ALA A 245 -28.96 15.58 25.47
CA ALA A 245 -29.49 14.44 26.19
C ALA A 245 -30.98 14.67 26.44
N LYS A 246 -31.81 13.89 25.74
CA LYS A 246 -33.25 13.90 25.92
C LYS A 246 -33.55 13.38 27.33
N SER A 247 -33.85 14.30 28.25
CA SER A 247 -34.46 13.95 29.53
C SER A 247 -35.82 13.31 29.26
N ARG A 248 -35.98 12.05 29.66
CA ARG A 248 -37.28 11.46 29.89
C ARG A 248 -37.46 11.38 31.40
N GLY A 249 -38.42 12.15 31.89
CA GLY A 249 -39.01 11.96 33.22
C GLY A 249 -39.90 10.73 33.26
#